data_AF-A0A9D7W371-F1
#
_entry.id   AF-A0A9D7W371-F1
#
_cell.length_a   1.000
_cell.length_b   1.000
_cell.length_c   1.000
_cell.angle_alpha   90.00
_cell.angle_beta   90.00
_cell.angle_gamma   90.00
#
_symmetry.space_group_name_H-M   'P 1'
#
loop_
_entity.id
_entity.type
_entity.pdbx_description
1 polymer ?
#
loop_
_entity_poly.entity_id
_entity_poly.type
_entity_poly.pdbx_seq_one_letter_code
_entity_poly.pdbx_strand_id
1 'polypeptide(L)'
;MSDLLVETPNDILLDGNQRFGPELRALHSGNGCTAIYGFSNKEFYDSFCKKSEKALAPYPLVKGYLRNQIKDAGDSLLLVVVDAEGPHESDLNAATMQSVLEAQENRSSRVAVSFRLTRIDQSQAYRVEEN
;
A
#
# COMPACT_ATOMS: atom_id res chain seq x y z
N MET A 1 -4.16 -11.76 -19.90
CA MET A 1 -3.74 -10.40 -19.52
C MET A 1 -2.50 -10.59 -18.66
N SER A 2 -1.43 -9.83 -18.92
CA SER A 2 -0.19 -10.00 -18.18
C SER A 2 -0.33 -9.31 -16.84
N ASP A 3 -0.17 -10.03 -15.74
CA ASP A 3 -0.17 -9.43 -14.40
C ASP A 3 0.94 -8.38 -14.32
N LEU A 4 0.59 -7.16 -13.92
CA LEU A 4 1.59 -6.13 -13.63
C LEU A 4 2.37 -6.57 -12.39
N LEU A 5 3.66 -6.84 -12.54
CA LEU A 5 4.54 -7.22 -11.44
C LEU A 5 5.36 -6.00 -11.00
N VAL A 6 5.33 -5.70 -9.71
CA VAL A 6 6.14 -4.66 -9.06
C VAL A 6 7.13 -5.29 -8.09
N GLU A 7 8.17 -4.56 -7.70
CA GLU A 7 9.10 -5.03 -6.68
C GLU A 7 8.38 -5.23 -5.34
N THR A 8 8.73 -6.29 -4.61
CA THR A 8 8.10 -6.56 -3.32
C THR A 8 8.48 -5.49 -2.30
N PRO A 9 7.51 -4.81 -1.67
CA PRO A 9 7.78 -3.83 -0.62
C PRO A 9 8.55 -4.44 0.55
N ASN A 10 9.58 -3.73 1.01
CA ASN A 10 10.41 -4.07 2.17
C ASN A 10 10.18 -3.14 3.34
N ASP A 11 9.68 -1.93 3.09
CA ASP A 11 9.38 -0.92 4.09
C ASP A 11 7.91 -0.48 3.95
N ILE A 12 7.33 0.01 5.03
CA ILE A 12 6.01 0.68 5.05
C ILE A 12 6.12 2.05 5.72
N LEU A 13 5.16 2.93 5.46
CA LEU A 13 5.08 4.20 6.17
C LEU A 13 4.13 4.12 7.36
N LEU A 14 4.66 4.55 8.51
CA LEU A 14 3.91 4.78 9.72
C LEU A 14 4.04 6.26 10.12
N ASP A 15 2.95 6.85 10.62
CA ASP A 15 2.92 8.13 11.32
C ASP A 15 2.84 7.83 12.81
N GLY A 16 4.00 7.78 13.48
CA GLY A 16 4.13 7.19 14.82
C GLY A 16 3.80 5.69 14.81
N ASN A 17 2.76 5.28 15.53
CA ASN A 17 2.27 3.90 15.56
C ASN A 17 1.05 3.67 14.64
N GLN A 18 0.61 4.69 13.89
CA GLN A 18 -0.53 4.57 13.00
C GLN A 18 -0.06 4.32 11.57
N ARG A 19 -0.79 3.48 10.83
CA ARG A 19 -0.54 3.27 9.41
C ARG A 19 -0.64 4.60 8.66
N PHE A 20 0.32 4.86 7.78
CA PHE A 20 0.24 6.00 6.87
C PHE A 20 -0.08 5.50 5.47
N GLY A 21 -1.24 5.88 4.96
CA GLY A 21 -1.75 5.43 3.68
C GLY A 21 -2.76 6.41 3.11
N PRO A 22 -3.10 6.29 1.81
CA PRO A 22 -4.13 7.11 1.21
C PRO A 22 -5.49 6.84 1.86
N GLU A 23 -6.33 7.88 1.91
CA GLU A 23 -7.72 7.72 2.28
C GLU A 23 -8.45 6.99 1.15
N LEU A 24 -9.16 5.92 1.49
CA LEU A 24 -9.90 5.11 0.51
C LEU A 24 -11.39 5.34 0.69
N ARG A 25 -12.10 5.48 -0.43
CA ARG A 25 -13.55 5.44 -0.40
C ARG A 25 -13.97 4.00 -0.13
N ALA A 26 -14.85 3.80 0.86
CA ALA A 26 -15.39 2.48 1.18
C ALA A 26 -15.95 1.80 -0.08
N LEU A 27 -15.66 0.52 -0.24
CA LEU A 27 -16.24 -0.29 -1.30
C LEU A 27 -17.75 -0.40 -1.05
N HIS A 28 -18.53 -0.45 -2.14
CA HIS A 28 -20.00 -0.47 -2.12
C HIS A 28 -20.59 -1.64 -1.31
N SER A 29 -19.78 -2.64 -0.94
CA SER A 29 -20.18 -3.85 -0.22
C SER A 29 -20.18 -3.69 1.31
N GLY A 30 -19.85 -2.52 1.87
CA GLY A 30 -19.85 -2.29 3.32
C GLY A 30 -18.64 -2.86 4.07
N ASN A 31 -17.74 -3.57 3.38
CA ASN A 31 -16.47 -4.01 3.93
C ASN A 31 -15.49 -2.84 4.04
N GLY A 32 -14.76 -2.79 5.16
CA GLY A 32 -13.69 -1.82 5.36
C GLY A 32 -12.61 -2.01 4.29
N CYS A 33 -12.07 -0.90 3.76
CA CYS A 33 -10.93 -0.94 2.86
C CYS A 33 -9.86 -0.02 3.41
N THR A 34 -8.63 -0.54 3.55
CA THR A 34 -7.51 0.24 4.07
C THR A 34 -6.27 0.00 3.24
N ALA A 35 -5.49 1.05 3.05
CA ALA A 35 -4.18 1.00 2.42
C ALA A 35 -3.09 1.51 3.37
N ILE A 36 -1.87 1.05 3.14
CA ILE A 36 -0.64 1.60 3.68
C ILE A 36 0.34 1.83 2.52
N TYR A 37 1.15 2.87 2.57
CA TYR A 37 2.24 3.01 1.61
C TYR A 37 3.37 2.04 1.95
N GLY A 38 3.88 1.35 0.94
CA GLY A 38 5.01 0.45 1.02
C GLY A 38 6.03 0.75 -0.07
N PHE A 39 7.30 0.53 0.25
CA PHE A 39 8.44 0.87 -0.60
C PHE A 39 9.33 -0.35 -0.77
N SER A 40 9.68 -0.65 -2.01
CA SER A 40 10.62 -1.71 -2.37
C SER A 40 12.05 -1.30 -2.06
N ASN A 41 12.36 -0.02 -2.24
CA ASN A 41 13.70 0.54 -2.08
C ASN A 41 13.69 1.97 -1.53
N LYS A 42 14.88 2.44 -1.14
CA LYS A 42 15.09 3.76 -0.56
C LYS A 42 14.82 4.91 -1.53
N GLU A 43 15.01 4.71 -2.84
CA GLU A 43 14.85 5.78 -3.84
C GLU A 43 13.39 6.22 -3.95
N PHE A 44 12.46 5.25 -3.97
CA PHE A 44 11.02 5.55 -3.95
C PHE A 44 10.60 6.23 -2.65
N TYR A 45 11.10 5.76 -1.50
CA TYR A 45 10.85 6.41 -0.21
C TYR A 45 11.37 7.86 -0.17
N ASP A 46 12.62 8.09 -0.62
CA ASP A 46 13.20 9.43 -0.64
C ASP A 46 12.44 10.35 -1.62
N SER A 47 11.92 9.82 -2.73
CA SER A 47 11.06 10.54 -3.66
C SER A 47 9.73 10.95 -3.02
N PHE A 48 9.07 10.00 -2.35
CA PHE A 48 7.83 10.25 -1.61
C PHE A 48 8.02 11.32 -0.54
N CYS A 49 9.08 11.23 0.24
CA CYS A 49 9.40 12.20 1.29
C CYS A 49 9.65 13.61 0.75
N LYS A 50 10.27 13.76 -0.43
CA LYS A 50 10.44 15.08 -1.07
C LYS A 50 9.12 15.73 -1.46
N LYS A 51 8.10 14.93 -1.78
CA LYS A 51 6.76 15.39 -2.15
C LYS A 51 5.77 15.38 -0.97
N SER A 52 6.22 15.01 0.22
CA SER A 52 5.43 14.97 1.46
C SER A 52 5.83 16.13 2.36
N GLU A 53 4.85 16.86 2.89
CA GLU A 53 5.09 17.89 3.91
C GLU A 53 5.39 17.30 5.30
N LYS A 54 5.17 15.99 5.48
CA LYS A 54 5.41 15.25 6.72
C LYS A 54 6.76 14.54 6.72
N ALA A 55 7.48 14.64 7.83
CA ALA A 55 8.66 13.85 8.13
C ALA A 55 8.26 12.42 8.55
N LEU A 56 7.97 11.58 7.56
CA LEU A 56 7.59 10.18 7.77
C LEU A 56 8.83 9.29 7.75
N ALA A 57 8.97 8.41 8.73
CA ALA A 57 10.06 7.44 8.76
C ALA A 57 9.64 6.14 8.06
N PRO A 58 10.53 5.50 7.28
CA PRO A 58 10.26 4.17 6.77
C PRO A 58 10.36 3.20 7.94
N TYR A 59 9.38 2.33 8.05
CA TYR A 59 9.36 1.26 9.02
C TYR A 59 9.62 -0.06 8.29
N PRO A 60 10.70 -0.79 8.62
CA PRO A 60 10.97 -2.08 8.02
C PRO A 60 9.75 -2.98 8.14
N LEU A 61 9.27 -3.46 7.00
CA LEU A 61 8.09 -4.28 6.92
C LEU A 61 8.40 -5.64 7.52
N VAL A 62 8.15 -5.75 8.83
CA VAL A 62 8.28 -7.01 9.53
C VAL A 62 7.09 -7.89 9.15
N LYS A 63 7.36 -9.12 8.68
CA LYS A 63 6.33 -10.13 8.37
C LYS A 63 5.27 -10.26 9.47
N GLY A 64 5.67 -10.07 10.72
CA GLY A 64 4.77 -10.06 11.88
C GLY A 64 3.72 -8.95 11.84
N TYR A 65 4.06 -7.76 11.35
CA TYR A 65 3.11 -6.66 11.19
C TYR A 65 2.02 -7.03 10.20
N LEU A 66 2.40 -7.47 8.98
CA LEU A 66 1.45 -7.91 7.96
C LEU A 66 0.54 -9.03 8.48
N ARG A 67 1.13 -10.06 9.11
CA ARG A 67 0.36 -11.18 9.70
C ARG A 67 -0.64 -10.70 10.75
N ASN A 68 -0.24 -9.79 11.63
CA ASN A 68 -1.13 -9.26 12.66
C ASN A 68 -2.28 -8.45 12.04
N GLN A 69 -1.99 -7.57 11.08
CA GLN A 69 -3.02 -6.81 10.38
C GLN A 69 -4.01 -7.72 9.66
N ILE A 70 -3.51 -8.72 8.92
CA ILE A 70 -4.36 -9.70 8.20
C ILE A 70 -5.25 -10.48 9.17
N LYS A 71 -4.71 -10.89 10.32
CA LYS A 71 -5.47 -11.64 11.33
C LYS A 71 -6.60 -10.81 11.95
N ASP A 72 -6.36 -9.50 12.15
CA ASP A 72 -7.32 -8.59 12.76
C ASP A 72 -8.29 -7.95 11.75
N ALA A 73 -8.09 -8.20 10.44
CA ALA A 73 -8.81 -7.54 9.34
C ALA A 73 -10.31 -7.88 9.27
N GLY A 74 -10.71 -9.07 9.74
CA GLY A 74 -12.03 -9.64 9.44
C GLY A 74 -12.25 -9.71 7.92
N ASP A 75 -13.35 -9.12 7.44
CA ASP A 75 -13.68 -9.06 6.00
C ASP A 75 -13.12 -7.81 5.30
N SER A 76 -12.23 -7.06 5.96
CA SER A 76 -11.68 -5.82 5.42
C SER A 76 -10.61 -6.09 4.36
N LEU A 77 -10.64 -5.33 3.27
CA LEU A 77 -9.61 -5.36 2.25
C LEU A 77 -8.38 -4.56 2.74
N LEU A 78 -7.25 -5.25 2.88
CA LEU A 78 -5.98 -4.65 3.29
C LEU A 78 -5.00 -4.58 2.10
N LEU A 79 -4.61 -3.35 1.77
CA LEU A 79 -3.77 -3.06 0.60
C LEU A 79 -2.43 -2.45 1.03
N VAL A 80 -1.40 -2.74 0.24
CA VAL A 80 -0.12 -2.05 0.25
C VAL A 80 0.00 -1.31 -1.08
N VAL A 81 0.02 0.01 -1.03
CA VAL A 81 0.36 0.85 -2.18
C VAL A 81 1.86 0.74 -2.40
N VAL A 82 2.27 0.32 -3.59
CA VAL A 82 3.67 0.02 -3.88
C VAL A 82 4.31 1.19 -4.62
N ASP A 83 5.43 1.68 -4.08
CA ASP A 83 6.35 2.62 -4.73
C ASP A 83 5.68 3.90 -5.25
N ALA A 84 4.74 4.43 -4.48
CA ALA A 84 4.13 5.74 -4.75
C ALA A 84 5.21 6.82 -4.76
N GLU A 85 5.17 7.74 -5.74
CA GLU A 85 6.13 8.83 -5.79
C GLU A 85 5.75 10.02 -4.89
N GLY A 86 4.52 10.03 -4.37
CA GLY A 86 4.04 11.05 -3.44
C GLY A 86 2.61 10.81 -2.96
N PRO A 87 2.15 11.57 -1.95
CA PRO A 87 0.82 11.38 -1.36
C PRO A 87 -0.35 11.81 -2.27
N HIS A 88 -0.05 12.54 -3.35
CA HIS A 88 -1.01 13.20 -4.22
C HIS A 88 -1.02 12.68 -5.67
N GLU A 89 -0.37 11.54 -5.91
CA GLU A 89 -0.37 10.89 -7.21
C GLU A 89 -1.80 10.59 -7.67
N SER A 90 -2.08 10.68 -8.98
CA SER A 90 -3.42 10.43 -9.50
C SER A 90 -3.77 8.94 -9.46
N ASP A 91 -2.77 8.10 -9.70
CA ASP A 91 -2.92 6.67 -9.89
C ASP A 91 -1.87 5.96 -9.03
N LEU A 92 -2.33 5.01 -8.24
CA LEU A 92 -1.48 4.26 -7.32
C LEU A 92 -1.67 2.76 -7.57
N ASN A 93 -0.57 2.03 -7.67
CA ASN A 93 -0.59 0.58 -7.76
C ASN A 93 -0.64 -0.01 -6.36
N ALA A 94 -1.49 -1.02 -6.16
CA ALA A 94 -1.60 -1.71 -4.90
C ALA A 94 -1.63 -3.23 -5.06
N ALA A 95 -1.01 -3.91 -4.09
CA ALA A 95 -1.12 -5.34 -3.89
C ALA A 95 -1.81 -5.61 -2.54
N THR A 96 -2.39 -6.80 -2.35
CA THR A 96 -2.92 -7.15 -1.03
C THR A 96 -1.78 -7.33 -0.02
N MET A 97 -2.02 -7.01 1.26
CA MET A 97 -1.07 -7.32 2.33
C MET A 97 -0.69 -8.80 2.37
N GLN A 98 -1.64 -9.68 2.02
CA GLN A 98 -1.41 -11.12 1.93
C GLN A 98 -0.42 -11.47 0.82
N SER A 99 -0.61 -10.95 -0.40
CA SER A 99 0.30 -11.20 -1.53
C SER A 99 1.71 -10.68 -1.25
N VAL A 100 1.83 -9.52 -0.58
CA VAL A 100 3.14 -9.00 -0.16
C VAL A 100 3.79 -9.91 0.89
N LEU A 101 3.03 -10.37 1.88
CA LEU A 101 3.53 -11.30 2.89
C LEU A 101 4.02 -12.60 2.26
N GLU A 102 3.23 -13.20 1.36
CA GLU A 102 3.58 -14.42 0.64
C GLU A 102 4.84 -14.23 -0.21
N ALA A 103 4.95 -13.10 -0.91
CA ALA A 103 6.17 -12.76 -1.66
C ALA A 103 7.39 -12.68 -0.74
N GLN A 104 7.29 -12.01 0.42
CA GLN A 104 8.37 -11.94 1.39
C GLN A 104 8.72 -13.30 2.02
N GLU A 105 7.72 -14.16 2.25
CA GLU A 105 7.91 -15.52 2.78
C GLU A 105 8.64 -16.42 1.78
N ASN A 106 8.24 -16.35 0.52
CA ASN A 106 8.83 -17.10 -0.57
C ASN A 106 10.14 -16.49 -1.11
N ARG A 107 10.56 -15.33 -0.56
CA ARG A 107 11.71 -14.55 -1.06
C ARG A 107 11.58 -14.18 -2.54
N SER A 108 10.33 -13.96 -2.99
CA SER A 108 10.07 -13.40 -4.30
C SER A 108 10.49 -11.94 -4.31
N SER A 109 11.19 -11.52 -5.37
CA SER A 109 11.53 -10.12 -5.58
C SER A 109 10.35 -9.30 -6.12
N ARG A 110 9.28 -9.97 -6.56
CA ARG A 110 8.13 -9.33 -7.20
C ARG A 110 6.81 -9.82 -6.62
N VAL A 111 5.82 -8.92 -6.65
CA VAL A 111 4.43 -9.17 -6.30
C VAL A 111 3.53 -8.64 -7.41
N ALA A 112 2.40 -9.32 -7.65
CA ALA A 112 1.40 -8.86 -8.62
C ALA A 112 0.58 -7.70 -8.06
N VAL A 113 0.35 -6.69 -8.90
CA VAL A 113 -0.56 -5.58 -8.62
C VAL A 113 -1.97 -6.05 -8.87
N SER A 114 -2.73 -6.24 -7.81
CA SER A 114 -4.13 -6.69 -7.86
C SER A 114 -5.13 -5.53 -7.84
N PHE A 115 -4.71 -4.33 -7.46
CA PHE A 115 -5.59 -3.17 -7.37
C PHE A 115 -4.94 -1.90 -7.92
N ARG A 116 -5.78 -1.05 -8.50
CA ARG A 116 -5.44 0.33 -8.86
C ARG A 116 -6.28 1.28 -8.03
N LEU A 117 -5.62 2.30 -7.49
CA LEU A 117 -6.21 3.35 -6.70
C LEU A 117 -6.19 4.64 -7.51
N THR A 118 -7.36 5.13 -7.89
CA THR A 118 -7.50 6.36 -8.69
C THR A 118 -8.05 7.47 -7.82
N ARG A 119 -7.31 8.58 -7.72
CA ARG A 119 -7.68 9.72 -6.89
C ARG A 119 -8.97 10.36 -7.39
N ILE A 120 -9.82 10.76 -6.46
CA ILE A 120 -11.06 11.48 -6.75
C ILE A 120 -10.79 12.97 -6.57
N ASP A 121 -10.86 13.74 -7.66
CA ASP A 121 -10.48 15.17 -7.73
C ASP A 121 -11.05 16.04 -6.61
N GLN A 122 -12.24 15.71 -6.10
CA GLN A 122 -12.96 16.53 -5.13
C GLN A 122 -12.74 16.15 -3.67
N SER A 123 -12.23 14.95 -3.36
CA SER A 123 -12.31 14.40 -1.99
C SER A 123 -11.00 13.95 -1.37
N GLN A 124 -9.84 14.13 -2.03
CA GLN A 124 -8.52 13.59 -1.60
C GLN A 124 -8.45 12.05 -1.47
N ALA A 125 -9.59 11.38 -1.38
CA ALA A 125 -9.73 9.94 -1.32
C ALA A 125 -9.53 9.26 -2.68
N TYR A 126 -9.18 7.98 -2.64
CA TYR A 126 -8.98 7.13 -3.81
C TYR A 126 -10.14 6.16 -3.97
N ARG A 127 -10.50 5.92 -5.23
CA ARG A 127 -11.35 4.82 -5.64
C ARG A 127 -10.48 3.59 -5.88
N VAL A 128 -10.87 2.47 -5.30
CA VAL A 128 -10.18 1.19 -5.46
C VAL A 128 -10.86 0.40 -6.59
N GLU A 129 -10.07 -0.05 -7.54
CA GLU A 129 -10.48 -0.88 -8.68
C GLU A 129 -9.60 -2.14 -8.70
N GLU A 130 -10.22 -3.30 -8.91
CA GLU A 130 -9.50 -4.58 -9.07
C GLU A 130 -8.98 -4.68 -10.51
N ASN A 131 -7.74 -5.16 -10.66
CA ASN A 131 -7.09 -5.35 -11.97
C ASN A 131 -7.44 -6.70 -12.61
#